data_AF-A0AAQ3S6Z4-F1
#
_entry.id   AF-A0AAQ3S6Z4-F1
#
_cell.length_a   1.000
_cell.length_b   1.000
_cell.length_c   1.000
_cell.angle_alpha   90.00
_cell.angle_beta   90.00
_cell.angle_gamma   90.00
#
_symmetry.space_group_name_H-M   'P 1'
#
loop_
_entity.id
_entity.type
_entity.pdbx_description
1 polymer ?
#
loop_
_entity_poly.entity_id
_entity_poly.type
_entity_poly.pdbx_seq_one_letter_code
_entity_poly.pdbx_strand_id
1 'polypeptide(L)'
;MASKIFFLLFLLFLAYPHQHACVNGDATLIKRTCKNTKYYNLCFSSLKSDPSSPNADPKGLAVIMIGIGMSNATSTSSYLSSKLLSPSNNTTLKRVIKECADKYTYAGDALQASVQDLLNEAYDYAYMHITAAKDYPNACHNAFKRYPALSYPLDLARREDGLKHICDVAMGIIDNLDCEQELPSPNSEFERFVASKFEKVSKRASLMKKSLMKMNEKMDEIIKHYLKSSKSREESTNEDDDESSEEDSMDSSETE
;
A
#
# COMPACT_ATOMS: atom_id res chain seq x y z
N MET A 1 63.23 4.78 8.56
CA MET A 1 62.70 3.39 8.59
C MET A 1 61.16 3.32 8.61
N ALA A 2 60.45 4.30 9.19
CA ALA A 2 58.99 4.36 9.20
C ALA A 2 58.31 4.46 7.81
N SER A 3 58.93 5.16 6.85
CA SER A 3 58.35 5.33 5.49
C SER A 3 58.28 4.03 4.68
N LYS A 4 59.26 3.11 4.85
CA LYS A 4 59.24 1.80 4.19
C LYS A 4 58.19 0.85 4.78
N ILE A 5 57.91 0.99 6.08
CA ILE A 5 56.84 0.26 6.77
C ILE A 5 55.47 0.72 6.29
N PHE A 6 55.27 2.03 6.11
CA PHE A 6 54.00 2.56 5.58
C PHE A 6 53.74 2.11 4.13
N PHE A 7 54.80 2.07 3.31
CA PHE A 7 54.69 1.60 1.92
C PHE A 7 54.42 0.09 1.84
N LEU A 8 55.00 -0.73 2.73
CA LEU A 8 54.71 -2.16 2.83
C LEU A 8 53.27 -2.43 3.31
N LEU A 9 52.75 -1.64 4.24
CA LEU A 9 51.36 -1.74 4.70
C LEU A 9 50.35 -1.34 3.61
N PHE A 10 50.66 -0.33 2.80
CA PHE A 10 49.83 0.08 1.66
C PHE A 10 49.81 -0.97 0.54
N LEU A 11 50.94 -1.62 0.27
CA LEU A 11 51.01 -2.73 -0.70
C LEU A 11 50.29 -3.99 -0.21
N LEU A 12 50.27 -4.25 1.10
CA LEU A 12 49.45 -5.32 1.70
C LEU A 12 47.94 -5.05 1.56
N PHE A 13 47.52 -3.77 1.58
CA PHE A 13 46.13 -3.36 1.37
C PHE A 13 45.68 -3.50 -0.10
N LEU A 14 46.59 -3.27 -1.05
CA LEU A 14 46.35 -3.46 -2.50
C LEU A 14 46.46 -4.93 -2.95
N ALA A 15 47.18 -5.76 -2.20
CA ALA A 15 47.35 -7.18 -2.47
C ALA A 15 46.23 -8.06 -1.88
N TYR A 16 45.39 -7.50 -1.00
CA TYR A 16 44.09 -8.10 -0.69
C TYR A 16 43.13 -7.69 -1.81
N PRO A 17 42.80 -8.57 -2.79
CA PRO A 17 41.54 -8.38 -3.48
C PRO A 17 40.48 -8.32 -2.39
N HIS A 18 39.73 -7.21 -2.34
CA HIS A 18 38.50 -7.20 -1.57
C HIS A 18 37.60 -8.24 -2.23
N GLN A 19 37.74 -9.49 -1.81
CA GLN A 19 36.81 -10.55 -2.13
C GLN A 19 35.54 -10.16 -1.38
N HIS A 20 34.74 -9.28 -1.98
CA HIS A 20 33.32 -9.52 -1.93
C HIS A 20 33.17 -10.89 -2.56
N ALA A 21 33.19 -11.93 -1.73
CA ALA A 21 32.70 -13.22 -2.14
C ALA A 21 31.24 -12.95 -2.49
N CYS A 22 30.96 -12.73 -3.77
CA CYS A 22 29.61 -12.80 -4.29
C CYS A 22 29.15 -14.21 -3.90
N VAL A 23 28.36 -14.30 -2.83
CA VAL A 23 27.69 -15.55 -2.52
C VAL A 23 26.78 -15.75 -3.71
N ASN A 24 27.13 -16.67 -4.59
CA ASN A 24 26.30 -17.01 -5.73
C ASN A 24 24.86 -17.21 -5.21
N GLY A 25 23.88 -16.63 -5.89
CA GLY A 25 22.47 -16.96 -5.72
C GLY A 25 22.15 -18.36 -6.21
N ASP A 26 23.03 -19.32 -5.91
CA ASP A 26 22.76 -20.74 -6.05
C ASP A 26 21.48 -21.08 -5.28
N ALA A 27 20.82 -22.17 -5.66
CA ALA A 27 19.53 -22.58 -5.11
C ALA A 27 19.54 -22.66 -3.58
N THR A 28 20.72 -22.83 -2.96
CA THR A 28 20.95 -22.79 -1.52
C THR A 28 20.78 -21.40 -0.91
N LEU A 29 21.29 -20.33 -1.55
CA LEU A 29 21.09 -18.95 -1.11
C LEU A 29 19.62 -18.56 -1.24
N ILE A 30 19.00 -18.82 -2.39
CA ILE A 30 17.57 -18.52 -2.60
C ILE A 30 16.70 -19.22 -1.55
N LYS A 31 16.97 -20.49 -1.24
CA LYS A 31 16.28 -21.21 -0.16
C LYS A 31 16.44 -20.52 1.19
N ARG A 32 17.65 -20.07 1.53
CA ARG A 32 17.92 -19.35 2.78
C ARG A 32 17.16 -18.03 2.82
N THR A 33 17.28 -17.21 1.78
CA THR A 33 16.63 -15.91 1.65
C THR A 33 15.11 -16.03 1.75
N CYS A 34 14.51 -17.03 1.12
CA CYS A 34 13.06 -17.21 1.15
C CYS A 34 12.53 -17.84 2.45
N LYS A 35 13.39 -18.47 3.27
CA LYS A 35 12.98 -19.33 4.39
C LYS A 35 12.02 -18.65 5.38
N ASN A 36 12.27 -17.38 5.69
CA ASN A 36 11.49 -16.62 6.67
C ASN A 36 10.44 -15.71 6.01
N THR A 37 10.29 -15.76 4.69
CA THR A 37 9.28 -14.97 4.00
C THR A 37 7.90 -15.60 4.18
N LYS A 38 6.88 -14.74 4.31
CA LYS A 38 5.47 -15.18 4.47
C LYS A 38 4.98 -16.07 3.32
N TYR A 39 5.50 -15.87 2.10
CA TYR A 39 5.14 -16.62 0.91
C TYR A 39 6.37 -17.31 0.30
N TYR A 40 6.91 -18.31 1.00
CA TYR A 40 8.10 -19.07 0.58
C TYR A 40 8.04 -19.55 -0.88
N ASN A 41 6.94 -20.18 -1.29
CA ASN A 41 6.83 -20.73 -2.65
C ASN A 41 6.83 -19.63 -3.71
N LEU A 42 6.17 -18.50 -3.45
CA LEU A 42 6.20 -17.34 -4.33
C LEU A 42 7.64 -16.82 -4.43
N CYS A 43 8.30 -16.55 -3.29
CA CYS A 43 9.68 -16.12 -3.23
C CYS A 43 10.62 -17.04 -4.02
N PHE A 44 10.60 -18.34 -3.72
CA PHE A 44 11.52 -19.30 -4.30
C PHE A 44 11.30 -19.45 -5.81
N SER A 45 10.04 -19.58 -6.23
CA SER A 45 9.72 -19.76 -7.65
C SER A 45 10.05 -18.50 -8.47
N SER A 46 9.69 -17.33 -7.97
CA SER A 46 10.01 -16.02 -8.56
C SER A 46 11.52 -15.84 -8.73
N LEU A 47 12.29 -15.94 -7.64
CA LEU A 47 13.75 -15.74 -7.71
C LEU A 47 14.43 -16.79 -8.56
N LYS A 48 14.03 -18.07 -8.47
CA LYS A 48 14.62 -19.13 -9.29
C LYS A 48 14.37 -18.93 -10.79
N SER A 49 13.25 -18.30 -11.16
CA SER A 49 12.92 -18.02 -12.57
C SER A 49 13.66 -16.82 -13.16
N ASP A 50 14.23 -15.96 -12.31
CA ASP A 50 14.96 -14.77 -12.78
C ASP A 50 16.41 -15.14 -13.14
N PRO A 51 16.86 -14.84 -14.38
CA PRO A 51 18.20 -15.20 -14.85
C PRO A 51 19.33 -14.43 -14.14
N SER A 52 19.02 -13.34 -13.42
CA SER A 52 19.99 -12.52 -12.69
C SER A 52 20.24 -13.05 -11.29
N SER A 53 19.31 -13.85 -10.73
CA SER A 53 19.40 -14.40 -9.38
C SER A 53 20.70 -15.17 -9.09
N PRO A 54 21.25 -16.02 -9.98
CA PRO A 54 22.48 -16.77 -9.68
C PRO A 54 23.69 -15.90 -9.32
N ASN A 55 23.72 -14.64 -9.77
CA ASN A 55 24.82 -13.70 -9.51
C ASN A 55 24.47 -12.65 -8.44
N ALA A 56 23.28 -12.75 -7.85
CA ALA A 56 22.79 -11.78 -6.87
C ALA A 56 23.16 -12.21 -5.44
N ASP A 57 23.65 -11.25 -4.66
CA ASP A 57 23.73 -11.36 -3.21
C ASP A 57 22.33 -11.20 -2.57
N PRO A 58 22.16 -11.37 -1.24
CA PRO A 58 20.85 -11.22 -0.61
C PRO A 58 20.16 -9.88 -0.90
N LYS A 59 20.92 -8.78 -0.96
CA LYS A 59 20.43 -7.44 -1.34
C LYS A 59 19.94 -7.42 -2.78
N GLY A 60 20.71 -7.99 -3.70
CA GLY A 60 20.33 -8.16 -5.11
C GLY A 60 19.08 -9.03 -5.29
N LEU A 61 18.90 -10.08 -4.48
CA LEU A 61 17.67 -10.89 -4.49
C LEU A 61 16.46 -10.07 -4.03
N ALA A 62 16.61 -9.16 -3.05
CA ALA A 62 15.56 -8.21 -2.68
C ALA A 62 15.23 -7.26 -3.84
N VAL A 63 16.25 -6.69 -4.51
CA VAL A 63 16.05 -5.83 -5.70
C VAL A 63 15.30 -6.56 -6.80
N ILE A 64 15.64 -7.82 -7.08
CA ILE A 64 14.92 -8.65 -8.07
C ILE A 64 13.45 -8.80 -7.67
N MET A 65 13.16 -9.14 -6.40
CA MET A 65 11.79 -9.28 -5.92
C MET A 65 10.98 -7.97 -6.03
N ILE A 66 11.60 -6.83 -5.72
CA ILE A 66 11.00 -5.50 -5.90
C ILE A 66 10.71 -5.23 -7.38
N GLY A 67 11.63 -5.58 -8.28
CA GLY A 67 11.46 -5.47 -9.73
C GLY A 67 10.30 -6.31 -10.28
N ILE A 68 10.07 -7.49 -9.72
CA ILE A 68 8.87 -8.31 -10.00
C ILE A 68 7.59 -7.56 -9.58
N GLY A 69 7.62 -6.90 -8.42
CA GLY A 69 6.53 -6.04 -7.95
C GLY A 69 6.25 -4.87 -8.90
N MET A 70 7.29 -4.19 -9.36
CA MET A 70 7.18 -3.08 -10.32
C MET A 70 6.57 -3.54 -11.65
N SER A 71 6.98 -4.72 -12.12
CA SER A 71 6.44 -5.33 -13.34
C SER A 71 4.96 -5.70 -13.18
N ASN A 72 4.57 -6.23 -12.02
CA ASN A 72 3.18 -6.55 -11.69
C ASN A 72 2.31 -5.29 -11.62
N ALA A 73 2.80 -4.24 -10.96
CA ALA A 73 2.12 -2.95 -10.83
C ALA A 73 1.93 -2.29 -12.21
N THR A 74 2.98 -2.23 -13.02
CA THR A 74 2.95 -1.71 -14.40
C THR A 74 1.96 -2.50 -15.26
N SER A 75 2.05 -3.84 -15.25
CA SER A 75 1.12 -4.71 -15.98
C SER A 75 -0.34 -4.45 -15.60
N THR A 76 -0.61 -4.22 -14.31
CA THR A 76 -1.96 -3.94 -13.82
C THR A 76 -2.44 -2.54 -14.20
N SER A 77 -1.58 -1.52 -14.12
CA SER A 77 -1.89 -0.17 -14.60
C SER A 77 -2.20 -0.15 -16.10
N SER A 78 -1.40 -0.85 -16.91
CA SER A 78 -1.65 -1.00 -18.36
C SER A 78 -2.94 -1.77 -18.65
N TYR A 79 -3.21 -2.85 -17.91
CA TYR A 79 -4.46 -3.60 -18.02
C TYR A 79 -5.67 -2.68 -17.76
N LEU A 80 -5.66 -1.91 -16.68
CA LEU A 80 -6.75 -0.98 -16.35
C LEU A 80 -6.90 0.12 -17.41
N SER A 81 -5.78 0.69 -17.87
CA SER A 81 -5.77 1.69 -18.93
C SER A 81 -6.39 1.15 -20.23
N SER A 82 -6.10 -0.12 -20.58
CA SER A 82 -6.72 -0.75 -21.76
C SER A 82 -8.24 -0.89 -21.64
N LYS A 83 -8.79 -1.05 -20.42
CA LYS A 83 -10.24 -1.11 -20.20
C LYS A 83 -10.94 0.23 -20.44
N LEU A 84 -10.21 1.34 -20.38
CA LEU A 84 -10.76 2.67 -20.66
C LEU A 84 -11.05 2.90 -22.16
N LEU A 85 -10.38 2.15 -23.04
CA LEU A 85 -10.57 2.22 -24.50
C LEU A 85 -11.85 1.51 -24.95
N SER A 86 -12.46 0.69 -24.09
CA SER A 86 -13.71 0.00 -24.42
C SER A 86 -14.87 1.01 -24.52
N PRO A 87 -15.78 0.85 -25.50
CA PRO A 87 -17.00 1.65 -25.61
C PRO A 87 -18.00 1.27 -24.50
N SER A 88 -17.71 1.69 -23.27
CA SER A 88 -18.63 1.62 -22.14
C SER A 88 -19.23 3.00 -21.89
N ASN A 89 -20.57 3.04 -21.73
CA ASN A 89 -21.31 4.25 -21.39
C ASN A 89 -21.27 4.58 -19.89
N ASN A 90 -20.69 3.70 -19.05
CA ASN A 90 -20.61 3.93 -17.61
C ASN A 90 -19.41 4.84 -17.27
N THR A 91 -19.67 6.14 -17.22
CA THR A 91 -18.68 7.20 -16.91
C THR A 91 -18.11 7.06 -15.50
N THR A 92 -18.92 6.63 -14.52
CA THR A 92 -18.49 6.39 -13.15
C THR A 92 -17.49 5.24 -13.08
N LEU A 93 -17.78 4.12 -13.74
CA LEU A 93 -16.85 2.99 -13.84
C LEU A 93 -15.53 3.41 -14.50
N LYS A 94 -15.57 4.16 -15.61
CA LYS A 94 -14.37 4.67 -16.28
C LYS A 94 -13.50 5.53 -15.36
N ARG A 95 -14.10 6.42 -14.58
CA ARG A 95 -13.38 7.26 -13.62
C ARG A 95 -12.75 6.43 -12.50
N VAL A 96 -13.45 5.44 -11.96
CA VAL A 96 -12.91 4.54 -10.93
C VAL A 96 -11.76 3.69 -11.49
N ILE A 97 -11.89 3.15 -12.71
CA ILE A 97 -10.81 2.40 -13.39
C ILE A 97 -9.59 3.29 -13.61
N LYS A 98 -9.78 4.54 -14.04
CA LYS A 98 -8.68 5.50 -14.20
C LYS A 98 -7.97 5.76 -12.87
N GLU A 99 -8.72 6.04 -11.80
CA GLU A 99 -8.14 6.23 -10.47
C GLU A 99 -7.35 4.99 -10.03
N CYS A 100 -7.86 3.78 -10.27
CA CYS A 100 -7.14 2.55 -10.01
C CYS A 100 -5.84 2.46 -10.80
N ALA A 101 -5.84 2.79 -12.10
CA ALA A 101 -4.62 2.78 -12.91
C ALA A 101 -3.55 3.70 -12.31
N ASP A 102 -3.94 4.92 -11.91
CA ASP A 102 -3.04 5.88 -11.26
C ASP A 102 -2.48 5.32 -9.94
N LYS A 103 -3.29 4.63 -9.13
CA LYS A 103 -2.81 3.98 -7.89
C LYS A 103 -1.77 2.88 -8.16
N TYR A 104 -1.94 2.07 -9.21
CA TYR A 104 -0.93 1.07 -9.57
C TYR A 104 0.34 1.70 -10.14
N THR A 105 0.24 2.83 -10.84
CA THR A 105 1.43 3.62 -11.24
C THR A 105 2.19 4.10 -10.00
N TYR A 106 1.51 4.69 -9.00
CA TYR A 106 2.15 5.11 -7.76
C TYR A 106 2.75 3.95 -6.96
N ALA A 107 2.16 2.75 -7.04
CA ALA A 107 2.76 1.55 -6.46
C ALA A 107 4.10 1.20 -7.14
N GLY A 108 4.17 1.31 -8.48
CA GLY A 108 5.41 1.14 -9.23
C GLY A 108 6.47 2.18 -8.84
N ASP A 109 6.08 3.46 -8.73
CA ASP A 109 6.99 4.54 -8.35
C ASP A 109 7.54 4.36 -6.93
N ALA A 110 6.70 3.95 -5.98
CA ALA A 110 7.13 3.65 -4.61
C ALA A 110 8.09 2.45 -4.58
N LEU A 111 7.81 1.37 -5.32
CA LEU A 111 8.76 0.26 -5.43
C LEU A 111 10.09 0.69 -6.05
N GLN A 112 10.06 1.56 -7.06
CA GLN A 112 11.30 2.10 -7.63
C GLN A 112 12.10 2.93 -6.61
N ALA A 113 11.43 3.72 -5.78
CA ALA A 113 12.07 4.47 -4.69
C ALA A 113 12.69 3.51 -3.66
N SER A 114 12.01 2.41 -3.32
CA SER A 114 12.55 1.40 -2.39
C SER A 114 13.84 0.76 -2.88
N VAL A 115 14.03 0.60 -4.21
CA VAL A 115 15.31 0.13 -4.77
C VAL A 115 16.43 1.14 -4.48
N GLN A 116 16.17 2.44 -4.64
CA GLN A 116 17.18 3.46 -4.38
C GLN A 116 17.55 3.49 -2.90
N ASP A 117 16.57 3.37 -1.99
CA ASP A 117 16.83 3.30 -0.56
C ASP A 117 17.63 2.06 -0.18
N LEU A 118 17.31 0.91 -0.76
CA LEU A 118 18.03 -0.34 -0.53
C LEU A 118 19.49 -0.28 -1.00
N LEU A 119 19.75 0.38 -2.14
CA LEU A 119 21.11 0.63 -2.64
C LEU A 119 21.91 1.55 -1.71
N ASN A 120 21.22 2.48 -1.02
CA ASN A 120 21.80 3.38 -0.02
C ASN A 120 21.82 2.80 1.40
N GLU A 121 21.45 1.53 1.57
CA GLU A 121 21.34 0.86 2.89
C GLU A 121 20.36 1.54 3.86
N ALA A 122 19.40 2.27 3.30
CA ALA A 122 18.34 2.95 4.04
C ALA A 122 17.12 2.02 4.19
N TYR A 123 17.29 0.89 4.88
CA TYR A 123 16.31 -0.19 4.92
C TYR A 123 14.94 0.22 5.49
N ASP A 124 14.90 1.09 6.50
CA ASP A 124 13.66 1.68 7.03
C ASP A 124 12.85 2.41 5.93
N TYR A 125 13.53 3.16 5.06
CA TYR A 125 12.88 3.89 3.96
C TYR A 125 12.46 2.94 2.84
N ALA A 126 13.28 1.93 2.53
CA ALA A 126 12.91 0.88 1.59
C ALA A 126 11.63 0.15 2.06
N TYR A 127 11.57 -0.23 3.33
CA TYR A 127 10.41 -0.88 3.94
C TYR A 127 9.17 0.02 3.91
N MET A 128 9.33 1.31 4.23
CA MET A 128 8.25 2.30 4.15
C MET A 128 7.68 2.39 2.73
N HIS A 129 8.53 2.48 1.71
CA HIS A 129 8.10 2.56 0.32
C HIS A 129 7.43 1.26 -0.18
N ILE A 130 7.93 0.09 0.20
CA ILE A 130 7.27 -1.19 -0.14
C ILE A 130 5.91 -1.30 0.55
N THR A 131 5.79 -0.83 1.79
CA THR A 131 4.51 -0.77 2.51
C THR A 131 3.52 0.15 1.78
N ALA A 132 3.96 1.32 1.31
CA ALA A 132 3.13 2.21 0.52
C ALA A 132 2.67 1.55 -0.80
N ALA A 133 3.58 0.88 -1.51
CA ALA A 133 3.27 0.12 -2.73
C ALA A 133 2.21 -0.95 -2.50
N LYS A 134 2.32 -1.69 -1.41
CA LYS A 134 1.34 -2.70 -0.98
C LYS A 134 -0.05 -2.12 -0.70
N ASP A 135 -0.13 -0.88 -0.24
CA ASP A 135 -1.37 -0.22 0.17
C ASP A 135 -2.09 0.53 -0.95
N TYR A 136 -1.41 0.98 -2.00
CA TYR A 136 -2.06 1.65 -3.12
C TYR A 136 -3.21 0.84 -3.77
N PRO A 137 -3.12 -0.50 -3.95
CA PRO A 137 -4.25 -1.32 -4.39
C PRO A 137 -5.49 -1.22 -3.49
N ASN A 138 -5.33 -1.07 -2.17
CA ASN A 138 -6.46 -0.87 -1.25
C ASN A 138 -7.20 0.44 -1.56
N ALA A 139 -6.48 1.50 -1.99
CA ALA A 139 -7.10 2.76 -2.40
C ALA A 139 -7.96 2.58 -3.66
N CYS A 140 -7.52 1.74 -4.61
CA CYS A 140 -8.35 1.34 -5.75
C CYS A 140 -9.60 0.58 -5.30
N HIS A 141 -9.46 -0.41 -4.41
CA HIS A 141 -10.59 -1.15 -3.87
C HIS A 141 -11.62 -0.23 -3.18
N ASN A 142 -11.13 0.73 -2.39
CA ASN A 142 -11.97 1.75 -1.74
C ASN A 142 -12.64 2.69 -2.75
N ALA A 143 -12.06 2.91 -3.93
CA ALA A 143 -12.70 3.65 -5.01
C ALA A 143 -13.95 2.97 -5.55
N PHE A 144 -13.94 1.63 -5.66
CA PHE A 144 -15.15 0.87 -6.01
C PHE A 144 -16.21 0.95 -4.90
N LYS A 145 -15.81 0.81 -3.63
CA LYS A 145 -16.72 0.87 -2.47
C LYS A 145 -17.48 2.20 -2.33
N ARG A 146 -16.95 3.29 -2.88
CA ARG A 146 -17.65 4.60 -2.93
C ARG A 146 -18.92 4.58 -3.79
N TYR A 147 -19.10 3.57 -4.64
CA TYR A 147 -20.23 3.47 -5.57
C TYR A 147 -20.94 2.12 -5.38
N PRO A 148 -22.07 2.06 -4.65
CA PRO A 148 -22.77 0.80 -4.36
C PRO A 148 -23.20 -0.01 -5.58
N ALA A 149 -23.41 0.65 -6.73
CA ALA A 149 -23.76 0.01 -8.00
C ALA A 149 -22.56 -0.67 -8.70
N LEU A 150 -21.33 -0.49 -8.20
CA LEU A 150 -20.13 -1.10 -8.74
C LEU A 150 -19.63 -2.24 -7.84
N SER A 151 -19.37 -3.39 -8.45
CA SER A 151 -18.67 -4.50 -7.81
C SER A 151 -17.18 -4.44 -8.10
N TYR A 152 -16.34 -4.75 -7.11
CA TYR A 152 -14.90 -4.89 -7.33
C TYR A 152 -14.60 -6.13 -8.21
N PRO A 153 -13.98 -6.00 -9.39
CA PRO A 153 -13.80 -7.12 -10.32
C PRO A 153 -12.86 -8.20 -9.78
N LEU A 154 -13.21 -9.48 -9.96
CA LEU A 154 -12.41 -10.61 -9.47
C LEU A 154 -10.99 -10.63 -10.05
N ASP A 155 -10.82 -10.31 -11.33
CA ASP A 155 -9.49 -10.25 -11.95
C ASP A 155 -8.62 -9.14 -11.35
N LEU A 156 -9.23 -8.05 -10.89
CA LEU A 156 -8.51 -6.97 -10.22
C LEU A 156 -8.15 -7.35 -8.79
N ALA A 157 -9.03 -8.06 -8.07
CA ALA A 157 -8.72 -8.64 -6.76
C ALA A 157 -7.52 -9.58 -6.78
N ARG A 158 -7.43 -10.46 -7.79
CA ARG A 158 -6.26 -11.34 -7.96
C ARG A 158 -4.96 -10.56 -8.18
N ARG A 159 -5.01 -9.44 -8.92
CA ARG A 159 -3.86 -8.57 -9.16
C ARG A 159 -3.46 -7.80 -7.91
N GLU A 160 -4.44 -7.29 -7.16
CA GLU A 160 -4.27 -6.68 -5.84
C GLU A 160 -3.56 -7.65 -4.89
N ASP A 161 -4.06 -8.87 -4.72
CA ASP A 161 -3.47 -9.88 -3.83
C ASP A 161 -2.07 -10.29 -4.30
N GLY A 162 -1.88 -10.46 -5.61
CA GLY A 162 -0.58 -10.77 -6.20
C GLY A 162 0.47 -9.72 -5.84
N LEU A 163 0.16 -8.43 -6.02
CA LEU A 163 1.09 -7.35 -5.65
C LEU A 163 1.34 -7.31 -4.14
N LYS A 164 0.30 -7.48 -3.31
CA LYS A 164 0.46 -7.53 -1.84
C LYS A 164 1.38 -8.65 -1.40
N HIS A 165 1.25 -9.83 -1.99
CA HIS A 165 2.10 -10.98 -1.67
C HIS A 165 3.54 -10.75 -2.10
N ILE A 166 3.76 -10.14 -3.26
CA ILE A 166 5.10 -9.75 -3.72
C ILE A 166 5.74 -8.76 -2.75
N CYS A 167 5.02 -7.72 -2.34
CA CYS A 167 5.52 -6.75 -1.36
C CYS A 167 5.83 -7.41 0.00
N ASP A 168 4.96 -8.30 0.48
CA ASP A 168 5.19 -9.07 1.72
C ASP A 168 6.46 -9.93 1.64
N VAL A 169 6.75 -10.53 0.48
CA VAL A 169 8.00 -11.27 0.27
C VAL A 169 9.19 -10.33 0.27
N ALA A 170 9.13 -9.20 -0.47
CA ALA A 170 10.23 -8.24 -0.55
C ALA A 170 10.61 -7.68 0.84
N MET A 171 9.62 -7.30 1.65
CA MET A 171 9.83 -6.90 3.04
C MET A 171 10.47 -8.01 3.86
N GLY A 172 9.97 -9.24 3.76
CA GLY A 172 10.55 -10.38 4.49
C GLY A 172 11.98 -10.72 4.07
N ILE A 173 12.40 -10.40 2.84
CA ILE A 173 13.81 -10.52 2.43
C ILE A 173 14.63 -9.41 3.11
N ILE A 174 14.17 -8.16 3.08
CA ILE A 174 14.84 -7.00 3.70
C ILE A 174 15.02 -7.21 5.20
N ASP A 175 13.99 -7.70 5.91
CA ASP A 175 14.08 -7.99 7.35
C ASP A 175 15.22 -8.97 7.70
N ASN A 176 15.52 -9.90 6.78
CA ASN A 176 16.64 -10.83 6.96
C ASN A 176 18.01 -10.16 6.72
N LEU A 177 18.06 -9.05 5.96
CA LEU A 177 19.29 -8.26 5.75
C LEU A 177 19.62 -7.42 6.98
N ASP A 178 18.60 -6.80 7.58
CA ASP A 178 18.76 -5.95 8.77
C ASP A 178 19.29 -6.74 9.97
N CYS A 179 18.85 -8.00 10.13
CA CYS A 179 19.37 -8.89 11.18
C CYS A 179 20.85 -9.29 10.98
N GLU A 180 21.34 -9.37 9.74
CA GLU A 180 22.74 -9.71 9.46
C GLU A 180 23.69 -8.52 9.72
N GLN A 181 23.16 -7.29 9.79
CA GLN A 181 23.92 -6.08 10.16
C GLN A 181 23.94 -5.80 11.68
N GLU A 182 23.28 -6.60 12.53
CA GLU A 182 23.40 -6.51 13.99
C GLU A 182 24.76 -7.02 14.53
N LEU A 183 25.85 -6.37 14.13
CA LEU A 183 26.94 -6.05 15.07
C LEU A 183 26.54 -4.75 15.77
N PRO A 184 26.71 -4.61 17.09
CA PRO A 184 26.05 -3.56 17.85
C PRO A 184 26.61 -2.19 17.46
N SER A 185 25.89 -1.47 16.61
CA SER A 185 26.07 -0.03 16.46
C SER A 185 25.63 0.61 17.79
N PRO A 186 26.50 1.33 18.51
CA PRO A 186 26.10 2.00 19.73
C PRO A 186 25.13 3.13 19.37
N ASN A 187 23.82 2.86 19.47
CA ASN A 187 22.69 3.79 19.53
C ASN A 187 23.06 5.26 19.26
N SER A 188 23.11 5.66 17.98
CA SER A 188 23.36 7.05 17.63
C SER A 188 22.23 7.94 18.20
N GLU A 189 22.58 9.12 18.68
CA GLU A 189 21.62 10.10 19.20
C GLU A 189 20.59 10.50 18.14
N PHE A 190 20.99 10.40 16.87
CA PHE A 190 20.14 10.64 15.71
C PHE A 190 19.02 9.61 15.57
N GLU A 191 19.30 8.31 15.73
CA GLU A 191 18.26 7.27 15.68
C GLU A 191 17.26 7.42 16.83
N ARG A 192 17.74 7.71 18.04
CA ARG A 192 16.85 8.06 19.17
C ARG A 192 16.00 9.29 18.87
N PHE A 193 16.57 10.29 18.22
CA PHE A 193 15.83 11.49 17.82
C PHE A 193 14.74 11.17 16.80
N VAL A 194 15.05 10.42 15.74
CA VAL A 194 14.12 9.99 14.69
C VAL A 194 13.01 9.11 15.29
N ALA A 195 13.36 8.09 16.08
CA ALA A 195 12.41 7.24 16.78
C ALA A 195 11.49 8.06 17.70
N SER A 196 12.03 9.01 18.48
CA SER A 196 11.21 9.89 19.33
C SER A 196 10.24 10.75 18.52
N LYS A 197 10.65 11.18 17.32
CA LYS A 197 9.82 12.01 16.44
C LYS A 197 8.72 11.18 15.81
N PHE A 198 9.03 9.98 15.33
CA PHE A 198 8.05 9.01 14.86
C PHE A 198 7.05 8.62 15.95
N GLU A 199 7.51 8.33 17.17
CA GLU A 199 6.63 8.00 18.30
C GLU A 199 5.68 9.17 18.64
N LYS A 200 6.19 10.42 18.60
CA LYS A 200 5.35 11.62 18.78
C LYS A 200 4.32 11.78 17.67
N VAL A 201 4.69 11.54 16.42
CA VAL A 201 3.77 11.60 15.27
C VAL A 201 2.71 10.48 15.36
N SER A 202 3.12 9.26 15.69
CA SER A 202 2.21 8.12 15.91
C SER A 202 1.22 8.39 17.04
N LYS A 203 1.69 8.92 18.18
CA LYS A 203 0.81 9.35 19.29
C LYS A 203 -0.18 10.42 18.84
N ARG A 204 0.25 11.42 18.07
CA ARG A 204 -0.65 12.46 17.52
C ARG A 204 -1.68 11.87 16.56
N ALA A 205 -1.28 10.97 15.66
CA ALA A 205 -2.17 10.30 14.72
C ALA A 205 -3.22 9.45 15.46
N SER A 206 -2.81 8.72 16.50
CA SER A 206 -3.71 7.95 17.37
C SER A 206 -4.73 8.85 18.08
N LEU A 207 -4.28 9.99 18.62
CA LEU A 207 -5.16 10.98 19.25
C LEU A 207 -6.13 11.61 18.26
N MET A 208 -5.67 11.95 17.05
CA MET A 208 -6.53 12.44 15.98
C MET A 208 -7.58 11.40 15.60
N LYS A 209 -7.19 10.14 15.43
CA LYS A 209 -8.11 9.03 15.13
C LYS A 209 -9.16 8.85 16.23
N LYS A 210 -8.76 8.94 17.50
CA LYS A 210 -9.68 8.88 18.65
C LYS A 210 -10.65 10.06 18.67
N SER A 211 -10.16 11.27 18.36
CA SER A 211 -11.01 12.46 18.24
C SER A 211 -12.01 12.31 17.10
N LEU A 212 -11.57 11.79 15.95
CA LEU A 212 -12.42 11.53 14.79
C LEU A 212 -13.54 10.54 15.11
N MET A 213 -13.23 9.44 15.80
CA MET A 213 -14.27 8.49 16.25
C MET A 213 -15.28 9.16 17.18
N LYS A 214 -14.82 9.94 18.15
CA LYS A 214 -15.72 10.65 19.08
C LYS A 214 -16.60 11.70 18.39
N MET A 215 -16.08 12.35 17.35
CA MET A 215 -16.87 13.24 16.51
C MET A 215 -17.91 12.45 15.70
N ASN A 216 -17.54 11.29 15.18
CA ASN A 216 -18.47 10.41 14.46
C ASN A 216 -19.61 9.93 15.36
N GLU A 217 -19.30 9.48 16.58
CA GLU A 217 -20.31 9.09 17.57
C GLU A 217 -21.26 10.24 17.93
N LYS A 218 -20.72 11.45 18.12
CA LYS A 218 -21.55 12.64 18.37
C LYS A 218 -22.44 13.00 17.17
N MET A 219 -21.93 12.83 15.96
CA MET A 219 -22.70 13.05 14.74
C MET A 219 -23.87 12.07 14.67
N ASP A 220 -23.64 10.80 15.01
CA ASP A 220 -24.69 9.77 15.02
C ASP A 220 -25.79 10.08 16.05
N GLU A 221 -25.43 10.59 17.24
CA GLU A 221 -26.41 11.06 18.24
C GLU A 221 -27.23 12.26 17.75
N ILE A 222 -26.60 13.21 17.05
CA ILE A 222 -27.31 14.35 16.46
C ILE A 222 -28.27 13.87 15.37
N ILE A 223 -27.84 12.96 14.50
CA ILE A 223 -28.68 12.35 13.46
C ILE A 223 -29.89 11.67 14.11
N LYS A 224 -29.67 10.90 15.18
CA LYS A 224 -30.75 10.22 15.91
C LYS A 224 -31.74 11.20 16.55
N HIS A 225 -31.25 12.30 17.13
CA HIS A 225 -32.13 13.35 17.67
C HIS A 225 -32.94 14.03 16.57
N TYR A 226 -32.33 14.32 15.42
CA TYR A 226 -33.02 14.90 14.28
C TYR A 226 -34.12 13.97 13.75
N LEU A 227 -33.81 12.68 13.55
CA LEU A 227 -34.79 11.67 13.10
C LEU A 227 -35.93 11.46 14.11
N LYS A 228 -35.65 11.57 15.42
CA LYS A 228 -36.68 11.49 16.46
C LYS A 228 -37.60 12.72 16.40
N SER A 229 -37.02 13.91 16.23
CA SER A 229 -37.76 15.17 16.12
C SER A 229 -38.64 15.22 14.86
N SER A 230 -38.13 14.73 13.72
CA SER A 230 -38.92 14.64 12.48
C SER A 230 -40.10 13.67 12.64
N LYS A 231 -39.88 12.52 13.29
CA LYS A 231 -40.94 11.54 13.55
C LYS A 231 -42.04 12.07 14.47
N SER A 232 -41.69 12.79 15.54
CA SER A 232 -42.70 13.45 16.40
C SER A 232 -43.47 14.56 15.69
N ARG A 233 -42.90 15.16 14.64
CA ARG A 233 -43.54 16.24 13.87
C ARG A 233 -44.54 15.70 12.84
N GLU A 234 -44.28 14.51 12.30
CA GLU A 234 -45.23 13.77 11.45
C GLU A 234 -46.39 13.17 12.26
N GLU A 235 -46.15 12.81 13.52
CA GLU A 235 -47.19 12.28 14.41
C GLU A 235 -48.12 13.39 14.95
N SER A 236 -47.60 14.61 15.14
CA SER A 236 -48.41 15.78 15.52
C SER A 236 -49.22 16.42 14.38
N THR A 237 -49.02 16.00 13.13
CA THR A 237 -49.80 16.49 11.97
C THR A 237 -50.93 15.57 11.56
N ASN A 238 -51.11 14.42 12.24
CA ASN A 238 -52.19 13.47 11.97
C ASN A 238 -53.31 13.50 13.03
N GLU A 239 -53.32 14.48 13.94
CA GLU A 239 -54.36 14.61 14.99
C GLU A 239 -55.31 15.81 14.80
N ASP A 240 -55.19 16.59 13.71
CA ASP A 240 -56.04 17.77 13.45
C ASP A 240 -56.96 17.64 12.20
N ASP A 241 -57.26 16.41 11.75
CA ASP A 241 -58.25 16.16 10.68
C ASP A 241 -59.46 15.39 11.23
N ASP A 242 -60.30 16.06 12.02
CA ASP A 242 -61.71 15.69 12.19
C ASP A 242 -62.48 16.91 12.72
N GLU A 243 -63.22 17.61 11.84
CA GLU A 243 -64.63 17.97 12.06
C GLU A 243 -65.21 18.75 10.86
N SER A 244 -66.05 18.05 10.07
CA SER A 244 -67.23 18.50 9.27
C SER A 244 -67.05 19.65 8.25
N SER A 245 -67.57 19.57 7.02
CA SER A 245 -68.96 19.26 6.69
C SER A 245 -69.13 18.81 5.23
N GLU A 246 -70.11 17.92 5.04
CA GLU A 246 -70.75 17.55 3.77
C GLU A 246 -71.44 18.75 3.08
N GLU A 247 -71.90 18.48 1.84
CA GLU A 247 -72.69 19.31 0.89
C GLU A 247 -71.84 20.18 -0.07
N ASP A 248 -72.02 20.21 -1.39
CA ASP A 248 -72.97 19.54 -2.28
C ASP A 248 -72.45 19.66 -3.74
N SER A 249 -73.06 18.91 -4.64
CA SER A 249 -72.90 18.91 -6.11
C SER A 249 -72.78 20.27 -6.81
N MET A 250 -72.00 20.35 -7.91
CA MET A 250 -72.52 20.71 -9.25
C MET A 250 -71.42 20.63 -10.34
N ASP A 251 -71.80 20.03 -11.45
CA ASP A 251 -71.18 19.95 -12.78
C ASP A 251 -70.93 21.32 -13.45
N SER A 252 -69.84 21.44 -14.22
CA SER A 252 -69.84 21.91 -15.64
C SER A 252 -68.44 22.21 -16.18
N SER A 253 -68.02 21.40 -17.15
CA SER A 253 -67.42 21.74 -18.45
C SER A 253 -66.66 23.06 -18.71
N GLU A 254 -65.56 22.89 -19.47
CA GLU A 254 -65.10 23.67 -20.65
C GLU A 254 -64.06 24.82 -20.50
N THR A 255 -62.92 24.63 -21.22
CA THR A 255 -62.15 25.54 -22.13
C THR A 255 -62.11 27.05 -21.83
N GLU A 256 -61.00 27.77 -21.86
CA GLU A 256 -59.82 27.84 -22.75
C GLU A 256 -58.53 28.21 -21.99
#